data_AF-A0A4S2R667-F1
#
_entry.id   AF-A0A4S2R667-F1
#
_cell.length_a   1.000
_cell.length_b   1.000
_cell.length_c   1.000
_cell.angle_alpha   90.00
_cell.angle_beta   90.00
_cell.angle_gamma   90.00
#
_symmetry.space_group_name_H-M   'P 1'
#
loop_
_entity.id
_entity.type
_entity.pdbx_description
1 polymer ?
#
loop_
_entity_poly.entity_id
_entity_poly.type
_entity_poly.pdbx_seq_one_letter_code
_entity_poly.pdbx_strand_id
1 'polypeptide(L)'
;MPKNGKAAPPTDTALAELVDAWNRLRPADELERRVAEDADHGPENLIRLVRALDQSARRTGGTLAHATDQLPSAETGAGALHHLLELLHHGGASAAVSAARTLDTPTRGRILAVLRAFWQTPMKSLGRPLNDASSAFRRAPWRS
;
A
#
# COMPACT_ATOMS: atom_id res chain seq x y z
N MET A 1 -0.08 -36.37 23.31
CA MET A 1 0.52 -35.01 23.31
C MET A 1 -0.02 -34.24 22.11
N PRO A 2 -0.97 -33.32 22.29
CA PRO A 2 -1.43 -32.47 21.19
C PRO A 2 -0.35 -31.43 20.87
N LYS A 3 0.03 -31.33 19.60
CA LYS A 3 0.92 -30.30 19.09
C LYS A 3 0.20 -28.95 19.23
N ASN A 4 0.83 -28.01 19.94
CA ASN A 4 0.39 -26.62 20.05
C ASN A 4 0.27 -26.01 18.65
N GLY A 5 -0.91 -26.06 18.06
CA GLY A 5 -1.27 -25.19 16.96
C GLY A 5 -1.28 -23.78 17.51
N LYS A 6 -0.26 -22.97 17.18
CA LYS A 6 -0.32 -21.52 17.39
C LYS A 6 -1.60 -21.05 16.71
N ALA A 7 -2.59 -20.64 17.50
CA ALA A 7 -3.78 -20.00 16.96
C ALA A 7 -3.32 -18.83 16.08
N ALA A 8 -3.87 -18.74 14.87
CA ALA A 8 -3.61 -17.60 14.01
C ALA A 8 -3.97 -16.32 14.79
N PRO A 9 -3.09 -15.31 14.83
CA PRO A 9 -3.41 -14.07 15.51
C PRO A 9 -4.67 -13.46 14.86
N PRO A 10 -5.55 -12.81 15.62
CA PRO A 10 -6.78 -12.26 15.08
C PRO A 10 -6.47 -11.29 13.93
N THR A 11 -7.38 -11.19 12.96
CA THR A 11 -7.29 -10.41 11.73
C THR A 11 -6.70 -9.01 11.92
N ASP A 12 -7.11 -8.33 12.99
CA ASP A 12 -6.67 -6.98 13.34
C ASP A 12 -5.20 -6.92 13.80
N THR A 13 -4.67 -7.99 14.38
CA THR A 13 -3.28 -8.03 14.89
C THR A 13 -2.27 -8.07 13.76
N ALA A 14 -2.47 -8.91 12.73
CA ALA A 14 -1.53 -8.99 11.61
C ALA A 14 -1.48 -7.66 10.81
N LEU A 15 -2.64 -7.05 10.60
CA LEU A 15 -2.73 -5.74 9.95
C LEU A 15 -2.07 -4.64 10.81
N ALA A 16 -2.31 -4.64 12.13
CA ALA A 16 -1.69 -3.68 13.04
C ALA A 16 -0.16 -3.81 13.09
N GLU A 17 0.37 -5.04 13.15
CA GLU A 17 1.81 -5.32 13.07
C GLU A 17 2.42 -4.78 11.77
N LEU A 18 1.76 -5.04 10.63
CA LEU A 18 2.21 -4.56 9.32
C LEU A 18 2.24 -3.04 9.24
N VAL A 19 1.16 -2.37 9.67
CA VAL A 19 1.07 -0.90 9.67
C VAL A 19 2.12 -0.27 10.60
N ASP A 20 2.34 -0.83 11.80
CA ASP A 20 3.38 -0.34 12.70
C ASP A 20 4.79 -0.52 12.09
N ALA A 21 5.05 -1.66 11.45
CA ALA A 21 6.31 -1.88 10.74
C ALA A 21 6.52 -0.85 9.62
N TRP A 22 5.48 -0.59 8.82
CA TRP A 22 5.51 0.42 7.76
C TRP A 22 5.78 1.83 8.29
N ASN A 23 5.11 2.23 9.37
CA ASN A 23 5.25 3.54 10.00
C ASN A 23 6.66 3.77 10.57
N ARG A 24 7.27 2.71 11.11
CA ARG A 24 8.63 2.76 11.66
C ARG A 24 9.72 2.54 10.61
N LEU A 25 9.36 2.43 9.33
CA LEU A 25 10.28 2.09 8.23
C LEU A 25 11.08 0.80 8.49
N ARG A 26 10.48 -0.15 9.22
CA ARG A 26 11.09 -1.45 9.52
C ARG A 26 10.92 -2.41 8.34
N PRO A 27 11.79 -3.43 8.22
CA PRO A 27 11.55 -4.54 7.31
C PRO A 27 10.17 -5.15 7.57
N ALA A 28 9.40 -5.34 6.50
CA ALA A 28 8.01 -5.78 6.58
C ALA A 28 7.71 -6.97 5.65
N ASP A 29 8.71 -7.50 4.94
CA ASP A 29 8.48 -8.49 3.87
C ASP A 29 7.83 -9.78 4.41
N GLU A 30 8.18 -10.21 5.62
CA GLU A 30 7.54 -11.36 6.28
C GLU A 30 6.10 -11.07 6.72
N LEU A 31 5.81 -9.84 7.16
CA LEU A 31 4.45 -9.43 7.53
C LEU A 31 3.57 -9.28 6.27
N GLU A 32 4.12 -8.73 5.20
CA GLU A 32 3.47 -8.64 3.88
C GLU A 32 3.18 -10.04 3.33
N ARG A 33 4.14 -10.97 3.45
CA ARG A 33 3.96 -12.36 3.06
C ARG A 33 2.84 -13.03 3.87
N ARG A 34 2.81 -12.85 5.20
CA ARG A 34 1.74 -13.37 6.07
C ARG A 34 0.35 -12.84 5.64
N VAL A 35 0.23 -11.55 5.37
CA VAL A 35 -1.04 -10.95 4.91
C VAL A 35 -1.42 -11.43 3.51
N ALA A 36 -0.43 -11.61 2.62
CA ALA A 36 -0.67 -12.11 1.27
C ALA A 36 -1.06 -13.59 1.24
N GLU A 37 -0.53 -14.42 2.14
CA GLU A 37 -0.81 -15.87 2.19
C GLU A 37 -2.11 -16.20 2.92
N ASP A 38 -2.55 -15.35 3.85
CA ASP A 38 -3.79 -15.53 4.60
C ASP A 38 -5.00 -15.50 3.65
N ALA A 39 -5.64 -16.65 3.43
CA ALA A 39 -6.79 -16.78 2.54
C ALA A 39 -8.09 -16.27 3.16
N ASP A 40 -8.20 -16.32 4.49
CA ASP A 40 -9.42 -16.01 5.22
C ASP A 40 -9.57 -14.50 5.42
N HIS A 41 -8.48 -13.87 5.88
CA HIS A 41 -8.45 -12.49 6.33
C HIS A 41 -7.52 -11.59 5.51
N GLY A 42 -6.56 -12.16 4.77
CA GLY A 42 -5.66 -11.40 3.90
C GLY A 42 -6.38 -10.49 2.89
N PRO A 43 -7.42 -10.97 2.18
CA PRO A 43 -8.20 -10.14 1.25
C PRO A 43 -8.89 -8.94 1.94
N GLU A 44 -9.44 -9.14 3.14
CA GLU A 44 -10.09 -8.08 3.90
C GLU A 44 -9.08 -7.04 4.37
N ASN A 45 -7.95 -7.49 4.90
CA ASN A 45 -6.86 -6.63 5.34
C ASN A 45 -6.25 -5.83 4.18
N LEU A 46 -6.07 -6.47 3.01
CA LEU A 46 -5.62 -5.79 1.80
C LEU A 46 -6.57 -4.65 1.42
N ILE A 47 -7.88 -4.91 1.38
CA ILE A 47 -8.86 -3.88 1.03
C ILE A 47 -8.93 -2.77 2.08
N ARG A 48 -8.80 -3.09 3.37
CA ARG A 48 -8.70 -2.07 4.43
C ARG A 48 -7.51 -1.16 4.20
N LEU A 49 -6.34 -1.70 3.82
CA LEU A 49 -5.15 -0.91 3.48
C LEU A 49 -5.36 -0.05 2.23
N VAL A 50 -5.83 -0.63 1.12
CA VAL A 50 -6.07 0.10 -0.13
C VAL A 50 -7.04 1.26 0.13
N ARG A 51 -8.14 1.00 0.83
CA ARG A 51 -9.15 2.01 1.17
C ARG A 51 -8.56 3.12 2.05
N ALA A 52 -7.78 2.76 3.08
CA ALA A 52 -7.18 3.75 3.97
C ALA A 52 -6.20 4.67 3.23
N LEU A 53 -5.35 4.10 2.36
CA LEU A 53 -4.38 4.86 1.58
C LEU A 53 -5.04 5.72 0.51
N ASP A 54 -6.04 5.21 -0.21
CA ASP A 54 -6.81 6.00 -1.19
C ASP A 54 -7.54 7.18 -0.52
N GLN A 55 -8.17 6.96 0.63
CA GLN A 55 -8.81 8.04 1.39
C GLN A 55 -7.81 9.09 1.87
N SER A 56 -6.64 8.66 2.34
CA SER A 56 -5.56 9.57 2.75
C SER A 56 -5.06 10.40 1.58
N ALA A 57 -4.79 9.75 0.43
CA ALA A 57 -4.34 10.42 -0.79
C ALA A 57 -5.34 11.48 -1.25
N ARG A 58 -6.63 11.14 -1.29
CA ARG A 58 -7.71 12.08 -1.67
C ARG A 58 -7.79 13.29 -0.75
N ARG A 59 -7.58 13.10 0.56
CA ARG A 59 -7.58 14.21 1.54
C ARG A 59 -6.42 15.19 1.34
N THR A 60 -5.31 14.74 0.77
CA THR A 60 -4.16 15.60 0.45
C THR A 60 -4.15 16.05 -1.01
N GLY A 61 -5.28 15.92 -1.73
CA GLY A 61 -5.41 16.32 -3.14
C GLY A 61 -4.71 15.40 -4.14
N GLY A 62 -4.22 14.23 -3.70
CA GLY A 62 -3.61 13.21 -4.54
C GLY A 62 -4.57 12.06 -4.86
N THR A 63 -4.03 11.02 -5.51
CA THR A 63 -4.77 9.79 -5.83
C THR A 63 -3.83 8.59 -5.78
N LEU A 64 -4.35 7.45 -5.31
CA LEU A 64 -3.61 6.19 -5.38
C LEU A 64 -3.52 5.65 -6.81
N ALA A 65 -4.38 6.10 -7.73
CA ALA A 65 -4.37 5.69 -9.14
C ALA A 65 -3.06 6.08 -9.85
N HIS A 66 -2.42 7.19 -9.47
CA HIS A 66 -1.11 7.53 -10.04
C HIS A 66 0.00 6.56 -9.61
N ALA A 67 -0.15 5.90 -8.46
CA ALA A 67 0.77 4.83 -8.07
C ALA A 67 0.60 3.59 -8.96
N THR A 68 -0.59 3.36 -9.53
CA THR A 68 -0.82 2.28 -10.51
C THR A 68 -0.30 2.64 -11.90
N ASP A 69 -0.31 3.92 -12.28
CA ASP A 69 0.16 4.38 -13.61
C ASP A 69 1.69 4.39 -13.75
N GLN A 70 2.40 4.60 -12.64
CA GLN A 70 3.87 4.72 -12.62
C GLN A 70 4.60 3.38 -12.55
N LEU A 71 3.88 2.26 -12.49
CA LEU A 71 4.45 0.92 -12.34
C LEU A 71 4.26 0.10 -13.64
N PRO A 72 5.29 -0.58 -14.15
CA PRO A 72 5.17 -1.44 -15.33
C PRO A 72 4.05 -2.47 -15.15
N SER A 73 3.00 -2.37 -15.95
CA SER A 73 1.64 -2.87 -15.67
C SER A 73 1.48 -4.40 -15.62
N ALA A 74 2.44 -5.19 -16.09
CA ALA A 74 2.31 -6.65 -16.17
C ALA A 74 2.97 -7.42 -15.00
N GLU A 75 3.99 -6.85 -14.35
CA GLU A 75 4.79 -7.60 -13.34
C GLU A 75 4.58 -7.12 -11.90
N THR A 76 3.89 -5.99 -11.70
CA THR A 76 3.86 -5.24 -10.43
C THR A 76 2.53 -5.27 -9.68
N GLY A 77 1.51 -5.98 -10.19
CA GLY A 77 0.18 -5.99 -9.56
C GLY A 77 -0.61 -4.67 -9.71
N ALA A 78 -0.11 -3.73 -10.52
CA ALA A 78 -0.73 -2.42 -10.75
C ALA A 78 -2.15 -2.51 -11.35
N GLY A 79 -2.36 -3.39 -12.34
CA GLY A 79 -3.69 -3.59 -12.94
C GLY A 79 -4.71 -4.17 -11.94
N ALA A 80 -4.27 -5.09 -11.09
CA ALA A 80 -5.12 -5.63 -10.03
C ALA A 80 -5.46 -4.56 -8.98
N LEU A 81 -4.48 -3.75 -8.55
CA LEU A 81 -4.74 -2.62 -7.66
C LEU A 81 -5.69 -1.60 -8.27
N HIS A 82 -5.54 -1.27 -9.56
CA HIS A 82 -6.45 -0.37 -10.27
C HIS A 82 -7.89 -0.90 -10.24
N HIS A 83 -8.08 -2.18 -10.57
CA HIS A 83 -9.39 -2.81 -10.52
C HIS A 83 -10.01 -2.78 -9.11
N LEU A 84 -9.21 -3.04 -8.06
CA LEU A 84 -9.70 -2.94 -6.67
C LEU A 84 -10.12 -1.51 -6.29
N LEU A 85 -9.43 -0.48 -6.81
CA LEU A 85 -9.80 0.91 -6.62
C LEU A 85 -11.12 1.25 -7.32
N GLU A 86 -11.30 0.82 -8.57
CA GLU A 86 -12.56 1.00 -9.30
C GLU A 86 -13.73 0.36 -8.53
N LEU A 87 -13.54 -0.86 -8.03
CA LEU A 87 -14.54 -1.54 -7.21
C LEU A 87 -14.81 -0.78 -5.91
N LEU A 88 -13.80 -0.23 -5.25
CA LEU A 88 -14.01 0.59 -4.05
C LEU A 88 -14.79 1.87 -4.33
N HIS A 89 -14.61 2.48 -5.51
CA HIS A 89 -15.28 3.73 -5.88
C HIS A 89 -16.71 3.53 -6.41
N HIS A 90 -16.98 2.40 -7.07
CA HIS A 90 -18.25 2.17 -7.77
C HIS A 90 -19.03 0.93 -7.31
N GLY A 91 -18.35 -0.13 -6.88
CA GLY A 91 -18.95 -1.40 -6.45
C GLY A 91 -19.07 -1.57 -4.92
N GLY A 92 -18.37 -0.75 -4.14
CA GLY A 92 -18.32 -0.82 -2.68
C GLY A 92 -17.36 -1.86 -2.11
N ALA A 93 -17.21 -1.85 -0.78
CA ALA A 93 -16.21 -2.65 -0.08
C ALA A 93 -16.40 -4.17 -0.22
N SER A 94 -17.65 -4.65 -0.25
CA SER A 94 -17.93 -6.09 -0.39
C SER A 94 -17.51 -6.62 -1.76
N ALA A 95 -17.75 -5.86 -2.84
CA ALA A 95 -17.30 -6.22 -4.19
C ALA A 95 -15.76 -6.24 -4.28
N ALA A 96 -15.10 -5.24 -3.70
CA ALA A 96 -13.64 -5.18 -3.66
C ALA A 96 -13.01 -6.35 -2.86
N VAL A 97 -13.59 -6.72 -1.71
CA VAL A 97 -13.13 -7.90 -0.95
C VAL A 97 -13.34 -9.19 -1.74
N SER A 98 -14.48 -9.32 -2.41
CA SER A 98 -14.77 -10.49 -3.25
C SER A 98 -13.75 -10.63 -4.39
N ALA A 99 -13.39 -9.53 -5.06
CA ALA A 99 -12.33 -9.54 -6.07
C ALA A 99 -10.95 -9.81 -5.46
N ALA A 100 -10.64 -9.27 -4.27
CA ALA A 100 -9.39 -9.56 -3.58
C ALA A 100 -9.25 -11.05 -3.18
N ARG A 101 -10.37 -11.74 -2.91
CA ARG A 101 -10.40 -13.19 -2.64
C ARG A 101 -10.03 -14.03 -3.86
N THR A 102 -10.22 -13.52 -5.08
CA THR A 102 -9.85 -14.23 -6.32
C THR A 102 -8.41 -13.98 -6.75
N LEU A 103 -7.69 -13.08 -6.09
CA LEU A 103 -6.29 -12.81 -6.38
C LEU A 103 -5.39 -13.91 -5.82
N ASP A 104 -4.43 -14.37 -6.63
CA ASP A 104 -3.39 -15.26 -6.15
C ASP A 104 -2.47 -14.55 -5.13
N THR A 105 -1.79 -15.35 -4.29
CA THR A 105 -0.87 -14.86 -3.28
C THR A 105 0.24 -13.95 -3.86
N PRO A 106 0.90 -14.28 -4.98
CA PRO A 106 1.89 -13.39 -5.61
C PRO A 106 1.32 -12.02 -5.96
N THR A 107 0.10 -11.94 -6.51
CA THR A 107 -0.54 -10.68 -6.87
C THR A 107 -0.88 -9.86 -5.63
N ARG A 108 -1.39 -10.49 -4.57
CA ARG A 108 -1.62 -9.81 -3.28
C ARG A 108 -0.31 -9.23 -2.72
N GLY A 109 0.78 -10.00 -2.75
CA GLY A 109 2.10 -9.54 -2.31
C GLY A 109 2.64 -8.36 -3.13
N ARG A 110 2.48 -8.41 -4.45
CA ARG A 110 2.86 -7.28 -5.34
C ARG A 110 2.08 -6.02 -5.00
N ILE A 111 0.76 -6.12 -4.79
CA ILE A 111 -0.06 -4.97 -4.38
C ILE A 111 0.45 -4.40 -3.05
N LEU A 112 0.73 -5.24 -2.05
CA LEU A 112 1.29 -4.79 -0.78
C LEU A 112 2.62 -4.05 -0.95
N ALA A 113 3.50 -4.51 -1.85
CA ALA A 113 4.75 -3.82 -2.16
C ALA A 113 4.51 -2.43 -2.77
N VAL A 114 3.51 -2.29 -3.66
CA VAL A 114 3.09 -0.99 -4.21
C VAL A 114 2.59 -0.05 -3.12
N LEU A 115 1.70 -0.55 -2.26
CA LEU A 115 1.15 0.22 -1.14
C LEU A 115 2.23 0.66 -0.15
N ARG A 116 3.20 -0.23 0.16
CA ARG A 116 4.36 0.11 0.98
C ARG A 116 5.16 1.24 0.35
N ALA A 117 5.48 1.16 -0.94
CA ALA A 117 6.25 2.18 -1.63
C ALA A 117 5.53 3.52 -1.63
N PHE A 118 4.22 3.52 -1.92
CA PHE A 118 3.37 4.71 -1.85
C PHE A 118 3.41 5.36 -0.47
N TRP A 119 3.28 4.56 0.59
CA TRP A 119 3.31 5.05 1.97
C TRP A 119 4.69 5.56 2.42
N GLN A 120 5.75 4.81 2.12
CA GLN A 120 7.09 5.08 2.66
C GLN A 120 7.89 6.11 1.87
N THR A 121 7.61 6.31 0.58
CA THR A 121 8.30 7.30 -0.25
C THR A 121 8.27 8.72 0.35
N PRO A 122 7.10 9.28 0.72
CA PRO A 122 7.06 10.60 1.34
C PRO A 122 7.79 10.64 2.69
N MET A 123 7.64 9.61 3.53
CA MET A 123 8.35 9.55 4.83
C MET A 123 9.87 9.52 4.66
N LYS A 124 10.38 8.74 3.71
CA LYS A 124 11.80 8.70 3.36
C LYS A 124 12.29 10.03 2.79
N SER A 125 11.45 10.73 2.02
CA SER A 125 11.79 12.05 1.49
C SER A 125 11.92 13.10 2.60
N LEU A 126 11.04 13.08 3.60
CA LEU A 126 11.07 13.99 4.74
C LEU A 126 12.23 13.72 5.70
N GLY A 127 12.70 12.47 5.78
CA GLY A 127 13.87 12.09 6.58
C GLY A 127 15.22 12.45 5.96
N ARG A 128 15.25 12.93 4.71
CA ARG A 128 16.49 13.41 4.08
C ARG A 128 16.82 14.81 4.61
N PRO A 129 18.11 15.14 4.83
CA PRO A 129 18.51 16.51 5.11
C PRO A 129 17.93 17.43 4.05
N LEU A 130 17.30 18.53 4.48
CA LEU A 130 16.88 19.59 3.58
C LEU A 130 18.14 20.22 3.00
N ASN A 131 18.55 19.78 1.81
CA ASN A 131 19.70 20.35 1.13
C ASN A 131 19.30 21.75 0.64
N ASP A 132 19.81 22.79 1.31
CA ASP A 132 19.66 24.21 0.95
C ASP A 132 20.07 24.51 -0.50
N ALA A 133 20.89 23.64 -1.12
CA ALA A 133 21.29 23.74 -2.52
C ALA A 133 20.11 23.72 -3.51
N SER A 134 18.95 23.21 -3.11
CA SER A 134 17.72 23.19 -3.93
C SER A 134 17.04 24.56 -4.01
N SER A 135 17.40 25.49 -3.13
CA SER A 135 16.85 26.86 -3.07
C SER A 135 17.61 27.85 -3.96
N ALA A 136 18.60 27.39 -4.72
CA ALA A 136 19.17 28.14 -5.83
C ALA A 136 18.16 28.24 -6.98
N PHE A 137 17.04 28.92 -6.73
CA PHE A 137 16.26 29.59 -7.75
C PHE A 137 17.26 30.44 -8.53
N ARG A 138 17.64 29.97 -9.71
CA ARG A 138 18.26 30.82 -10.72
C ARG A 138 17.32 32.00 -10.87
N ARG A 139 17.70 33.16 -10.34
CA ARG A 139 17.05 34.42 -10.66
C ARG A 139 17.15 34.54 -12.18
N ALA A 140 16.06 34.22 -12.88
CA ALA A 140 15.90 34.69 -14.23
C ALA A 140 16.04 36.22 -14.15
N PRO A 141 16.93 36.85 -14.93
CA PRO A 141 17.01 38.30 -14.94
C PRO A 141 15.66 38.80 -15.44
N TRP A 142 14.88 39.39 -14.52
CA TRP A 142 13.70 40.17 -14.86
C TRP A 142 14.16 41.23 -15.84
N ARG A 143 13.77 41.08 -17.11
CA ARG A 143 13.95 42.13 -18.12
C ARG A 143 12.89 43.19 -17.86
N SER A 144 13.39 44.40 -17.63
CA SER A 144 12.66 45.66 -17.49
C SER A 144 11.80 45.97 -18.71
#